data_AF-A0A941VU07-F1
#
_entry.id   AF-A0A941VU07-F1
#
_cell.length_a   1.000
_cell.length_b   1.000
_cell.length_c   1.000
_cell.angle_alpha   90.00
_cell.angle_beta   90.00
_cell.angle_gamma   90.00
#
_symmetry.space_group_name_H-M   'P 1'
#
loop_
_entity.id
_entity.type
_entity.pdbx_description
1 polymer ?
#
loop_
_entity_poly.entity_id
_entity_poly.type
_entity_poly.pdbx_seq_one_letter_code
_entity_poly.pdbx_strand_id
1 'polypeptide(L)' 'MARIITQLLVGLMLLFGTVTLLPRAYFEFRSEKFGKGILSLFLACAALFFSCMAFYYAYLLIR' A
#
# COMPACT_ATOMS: atom_id res chain seq x y z
N MET A 1 7.83 -12.07 -19.09
CA MET A 1 8.54 -10.82 -18.75
C MET A 1 7.61 -9.66 -18.39
N ALA A 2 6.71 -9.20 -19.26
CA ALA A 2 5.85 -8.03 -18.96
C ALA A 2 5.01 -8.16 -17.68
N ARG A 3 4.49 -9.35 -17.36
CA ARG A 3 3.69 -9.62 -16.15
C ARG A 3 4.47 -9.47 -14.83
N ILE A 4 5.76 -9.84 -14.82
CA ILE A 4 6.63 -9.68 -13.64
C ILE A 4 6.88 -8.19 -13.40
N ILE A 5 7.23 -7.46 -14.47
CA ILE A 5 7.53 -6.03 -14.37
C ILE A 5 6.29 -5.27 -13.89
N THR A 6 5.09 -5.56 -14.41
CA THR A 6 3.87 -4.91 -13.95
C THR A 6 3.53 -5.22 -12.49
N GLN A 7 3.70 -6.47 -12.03
CA GLN A 7 3.47 -6.82 -10.62
C GLN A 7 4.45 -6.11 -9.68
N LEU A 8 5.71 -5.99 -10.11
CA LEU A 8 6.76 -5.30 -9.34
C LEU A 8 6.47 -3.79 -9.28
N LEU A 9 6.04 -3.18 -10.39
CA LEU A 9 5.65 -1.78 -10.47
C LEU A 9 4.40 -1.47 -9.62
N VAL A 10 3.41 -2.36 -9.65
CA VAL A 10 2.19 -2.26 -8.82
C VAL A 10 2.54 -2.38 -7.33
N GLY A 11 3.40 -3.34 -6.97
CA GLY A 11 3.88 -3.48 -5.59
C GLY A 11 4.58 -2.21 -5.08
N LEU A 12 5.44 -1.60 -5.91
CA LEU A 12 6.12 -0.34 -5.61
C LEU A 12 5.17 0.86 -5.50
N MET A 13 4.20 0.98 -6.41
CA MET A 13 3.16 2.02 -6.35
C MET A 13 2.35 1.92 -5.07
N LEU A 14 1.96 0.71 -4.66
CA LEU A 14 1.21 0.48 -3.44
C LEU A 14 2.03 0.82 -2.19
N LEU A 15 3.32 0.49 -2.14
CA LEU A 15 4.23 0.91 -1.08
C LEU A 15 4.31 2.43 -0.96
N PHE A 16 4.46 3.13 -2.09
CA PHE A 16 4.46 4.59 -2.13
C PHE A 16 3.13 5.17 -1.59
N GLY A 17 2.01 4.56 -1.96
CA GLY A 17 0.68 4.88 -1.42
C GLY A 17 0.64 4.72 0.11
N THR A 18 1.13 3.61 0.64
CA THR A 18 1.18 3.36 2.08
C THR A 18 2.03 4.41 2.81
N VAL A 19 3.22 4.72 2.31
CA VAL A 19 4.15 5.70 2.90
C VAL A 19 3.56 7.11 2.90
N THR A 20 2.74 7.45 1.91
CA THR A 20 2.05 8.76 1.86
C THR A 20 0.77 8.80 2.70
N LEU A 21 0.09 7.66 2.89
CA LEU A 21 -1.12 7.54 3.71
C LEU A 21 -0.80 7.58 5.22
N LEU A 22 0.33 7.04 5.65
CA LEU A 22 0.78 7.03 7.06
C LEU A 22 0.87 8.43 7.71
N PRO A 23 1.62 9.40 7.16
CA PRO A 23 1.69 10.76 7.72
C PRO A 23 0.34 11.48 7.58
N ARG A 24 -0.44 11.19 6.53
CA ARG A 24 -1.78 11.75 6.34
C ARG A 24 -2.75 11.29 7.42
N ALA A 25 -2.73 10.00 7.77
CA ALA A 25 -3.48 9.44 8.88
C ALA A 25 -3.08 10.10 10.20
N TYR A 26 -1.77 10.27 10.45
CA TYR A 26 -1.27 10.96 11.64
C TYR A 26 -1.80 12.40 11.77
N PHE A 27 -1.81 13.18 10.68
CA PHE A 27 -2.40 14.52 10.68
C PHE A 27 -3.92 14.52 10.84
N GLU A 28 -4.64 13.54 10.28
CA GLU A 28 -6.09 13.41 10.42
C GLU A 28 -6.51 13.05 11.86
N PHE A 29 -5.76 12.19 12.54
CA PHE A 29 -5.93 11.89 13.96
C PHE A 29 -5.67 13.13 14.83
N ARG A 30 -4.63 13.92 14.49
CA ARG A 30 -4.33 15.18 15.18
C ARG A 30 -5.42 16.24 15.01
N SER A 31 -6.19 16.19 13.92
CA SER A 31 -7.27 17.13 13.60
C SER A 31 -8.65 16.67 14.13
N GLU A 32 -8.70 15.72 15.07
CA GLU A 32 -9.93 15.12 15.62
C GLU A 32 -10.87 14.46 14.59
N LYS A 33 -10.40 14.27 13.34
CA LYS A 33 -11.15 13.59 12.27
C LYS A 33 -10.92 12.08 12.33
N PHE A 34 -11.30 11.48 13.45
CA PHE A 34 -11.10 10.05 13.75
C PHE A 34 -11.60 9.12 12.63
N GLY A 35 -12.76 9.41 12.03
CA GLY A 35 -13.32 8.59 10.96
C GLY A 35 -12.44 8.55 9.70
N LYS A 36 -11.83 9.68 9.32
CA LYS A 36 -10.91 9.73 8.16
C LYS A 36 -9.56 9.11 8.49
N GLY A 37 -9.05 9.32 9.70
CA GLY A 37 -7.82 8.69 10.19
C GLY A 37 -7.88 7.16 10.20
N ILE A 38 -9.01 6.59 10.65
CA ILE A 38 -9.23 5.13 10.61
C ILE A 38 -9.30 4.62 9.17
N LEU A 39 -10.00 5.34 8.27
CA LEU A 39 -10.07 4.98 6.86
C LEU A 39 -8.69 5.02 6.18
N SER A 40 -7.88 6.05 6.44
CA SER A 40 -6.53 6.16 5.86
C SER A 40 -5.58 5.10 6.41
N LEU A 41 -5.73 4.71 7.67
CA LEU A 41 -4.97 3.62 8.29
C LEU A 41 -5.39 2.24 7.74
N PHE A 42 -6.70 2.02 7.53
CA PHE A 42 -7.22 0.83 6.88
C PHE A 42 -6.76 0.72 5.42
N LEU A 43 -6.78 1.83 4.68
CA LEU A 43 -6.24 1.90 3.31
C LEU A 43 -4.74 1.60 3.27
N ALA A 44 -3.95 2.14 4.21
CA ALA A 44 -2.53 1.84 4.30
C ALA A 44 -2.28 0.35 4.56
N CYS A 45 -3.05 -0.26 5.47
CA CYS A 45 -2.95 -1.68 5.78
C CYS A 45 -3.31 -2.56 4.57
N ALA A 46 -4.40 -2.21 3.86
CA ALA A 46 -4.80 -2.87 2.63
C ALA A 46 -3.74 -2.72 1.52
N ALA A 47 -3.17 -1.52 1.34
CA ALA A 47 -2.12 -1.26 0.36
C ALA A 47 -0.84 -2.07 0.65
N LEU A 48 -0.45 -2.20 1.93
CA LEU A 48 0.64 -3.08 2.35
C LEU A 48 0.35 -4.55 2.02
N PHE A 49 -0.85 -5.03 2.33
CA PHE A 49 -1.25 -6.41 2.04
C PHE A 49 -1.22 -6.70 0.53
N PHE A 50 -1.80 -5.82 -0.29
CA PHE A 50 -1.77 -5.95 -1.74
C PHE A 50 -0.35 -5.84 -2.31
N SER A 51 0.51 -4.99 -1.73
CA SER A 51 1.90 -4.90 -2.13
C SER A 51 2.65 -6.21 -1.86
N CYS A 52 2.50 -6.79 -0.66
CA CYS A 52 3.07 -8.10 -0.32
C CYS A 52 2.59 -9.20 -1.28
N MET A 53 1.29 -9.25 -1.58
CA MET A 53 0.73 -10.18 -2.56
C MET A 53 1.33 -9.97 -3.96
N ALA A 54 1.45 -8.72 -4.42
CA ALA A 54 2.03 -8.41 -5.73
C ALA A 54 3.49 -8.86 -5.84
N PHE A 55 4.30 -8.64 -4.80
CA PHE A 55 5.68 -9.14 -4.75
C PHE A 55 5.75 -10.65 -4.65
N TYR A 56 4.87 -11.28 -3.86
CA TYR A 56 4.80 -12.74 -3.75
C TYR A 56 4.47 -13.39 -5.09
N TYR A 57 3.47 -12.88 -5.80
CA TYR A 57 3.15 -13.35 -7.14
C TYR A 57 4.29 -13.08 -8.14
N ALA A 58 4.93 -11.91 -8.09
CA ALA A 58 6.07 -11.62 -8.96
C ALA A 58 7.22 -12.62 -8.73
N TYR A 59 7.48 -12.99 -7.48
CA TYR A 59 8.48 -14.00 -7.12
C TYR A 59 8.10 -15.40 -7.58
N LEU A 60 6.83 -15.79 -7.42
CA LEU A 60 6.30 -17.08 -7.90
C LEU A 60 6.35 -17.19 -9.43
N LEU A 61 6.21 -16.07 -10.14
CA LEU A 61 6.26 -16.00 -11.60
C LEU A 61 7.69 -15.93 -12.15
N ILE A 62 8.66 -15.59 -11.28
CA ILE A 62 10.10 -15.57 -11.60
C ILE A 62 10.75 -16.95 -11.42
N ARG A 63 10.19 -17.78 -10.52
CA ARG A 63 10.58 -19.16 -10.29
C ARG A 63 9.94 -20.09 -11.32
#